data_AF-A0A0G4IHN7-F1
#
_entry.id   AF-A0A0G4IHN7-F1
#
_cell.length_a   1.000
_cell.length_b   1.000
_cell.length_c   1.000
_cell.angle_alpha   90.00
_cell.angle_beta   90.00
_cell.angle_gamma   90.00
#
_symmetry.space_group_name_H-M   'P 1'
#
loop_
_entity.id
_entity.type
_entity.pdbx_description
1 polymer ?
#
loop_
_entity_poly.entity_id
_entity_poly.type
_entity_poly.pdbx_seq_one_letter_code
_entity_poly.pdbx_strand_id
1 'polypeptide(L)'
;MATWADRVAVGDASGHVAMFRDAQLVDRRRLSSTSITAMAFSVMPLGNWEVAAASGNVLTLFAGAVRPRLQIRFDRTISGVACADHRLYVTVVDSPVITVVANGEKVGEIVAGSPITALCGGPVAPGMNLAVACRDGSLYAVKGDGEQAKVGEVDLPVTAVSAACGRAVACIGHFNGVKVAVDGKVVDPEPGADEWAHCLHAAGPAIAWATYDDEICLRRVALPDMDIGMAVS
;
A
#
# COMPACT_ATOMS: atom_id res chain seq x y z
N MET A 1 -20.91 -6.32 -16.34
CA MET A 1 -20.38 -5.39 -15.32
C MET A 1 -18.93 -5.11 -15.69
N ALA A 2 -18.54 -3.86 -15.94
CA ALA A 2 -17.15 -3.55 -16.24
C ALA A 2 -16.33 -3.72 -14.94
N THR A 3 -15.34 -4.62 -14.97
CA THR A 3 -14.40 -4.88 -13.88
C THR A 3 -13.42 -3.72 -13.74
N TRP A 4 -12.84 -3.54 -12.56
CA TRP A 4 -11.99 -2.40 -12.22
C TRP A 4 -10.57 -2.44 -12.81
N ALA A 5 -10.21 -3.51 -13.52
CA ALA A 5 -8.86 -3.84 -14.00
C ALA A 5 -8.14 -2.77 -14.86
N ASP A 6 -8.81 -1.67 -15.22
CA ASP A 6 -8.29 -0.62 -16.11
C ASP A 6 -8.31 0.78 -15.48
N ARG A 7 -8.38 0.89 -14.14
CA ARG A 7 -8.43 2.18 -13.44
C ARG A 7 -7.20 2.46 -12.59
N VAL A 8 -6.80 3.74 -12.58
CA VAL A 8 -5.65 4.23 -11.81
C VAL A 8 -6.11 5.45 -11.01
N ALA A 9 -5.70 5.54 -9.74
CA ALA A 9 -5.82 6.77 -8.97
C ALA A 9 -4.42 7.32 -8.68
N VAL A 10 -4.30 8.64 -8.82
CA VAL A 10 -3.05 9.37 -8.60
C VAL A 10 -3.35 10.50 -7.61
N GLY A 11 -2.67 10.49 -6.48
CA GLY A 11 -2.67 11.56 -5.49
C GLY A 11 -1.43 12.43 -5.64
N ASP A 12 -1.57 13.74 -5.52
CA ASP A 12 -0.44 14.68 -5.62
C ASP A 12 -0.16 15.45 -4.33
N ALA A 13 1.01 16.11 -4.29
CA ALA A 13 1.47 16.91 -3.16
C ALA A 13 0.57 18.13 -2.84
N SER A 14 -0.26 18.56 -3.80
CA SER A 14 -1.20 19.66 -3.63
C SER A 14 -2.56 19.22 -3.06
N GLY A 15 -2.71 17.93 -2.77
CA GLY A 15 -3.91 17.33 -2.21
C GLY A 15 -4.98 17.00 -3.23
N HIS A 16 -4.64 16.92 -4.52
CA HIS A 16 -5.57 16.44 -5.54
C HIS A 16 -5.49 14.93 -5.68
N VAL A 17 -6.64 14.33 -5.96
CA VAL A 17 -6.75 12.98 -6.50
C VAL A 17 -7.30 13.06 -7.92
N ALA A 18 -6.60 12.44 -8.85
CA ALA A 18 -7.02 12.23 -10.23
C ALA A 18 -7.33 10.74 -10.43
N MET A 19 -8.47 10.44 -11.04
CA MET A 19 -8.89 9.09 -11.37
C MET A 19 -8.89 8.92 -12.89
N PHE A 20 -8.23 7.87 -13.35
CA PHE A 20 -8.11 7.51 -14.75
C PHE A 20 -8.80 6.18 -15.01
N ARG A 21 -9.31 6.03 -16.23
CA ARG A 21 -9.83 4.78 -16.77
C ARG A 21 -9.39 4.69 -18.22
N ASP A 22 -8.81 3.57 -18.64
CA ASP A 22 -8.34 3.38 -20.02
C ASP A 22 -7.41 4.53 -20.47
N ALA A 23 -6.52 4.96 -19.57
CA ALA A 23 -5.64 6.14 -19.71
C ALA A 23 -6.35 7.51 -19.91
N GLN A 24 -7.68 7.57 -19.78
CA GLN A 24 -8.45 8.81 -19.83
C GLN A 24 -8.74 9.34 -18.43
N LEU A 25 -8.58 10.65 -18.22
CA LEU A 25 -8.96 11.30 -16.98
C LEU A 25 -10.50 11.29 -16.83
N VAL A 26 -11.00 10.64 -15.79
CA VAL A 26 -12.44 10.54 -15.49
C VAL A 26 -12.87 11.59 -14.49
N ASP A 27 -12.03 11.87 -13.50
CA ASP A 27 -12.33 12.81 -12.42
C ASP A 27 -11.03 13.37 -11.83
N ARG A 28 -11.07 14.63 -11.39
CA ARG A 28 -9.98 15.28 -10.66
C ARG A 28 -10.55 16.20 -9.62
N ARG A 29 -10.04 16.11 -8.40
CA ARG A 29 -10.58 16.87 -7.27
C ARG A 29 -9.56 17.08 -6.18
N ARG A 30 -9.65 18.25 -5.55
CA ARG A 30 -8.87 18.61 -4.38
C ARG A 30 -9.57 18.10 -3.13
N LEU A 31 -8.88 17.26 -2.34
CA LEU A 31 -9.40 16.73 -1.07
C LEU A 31 -8.97 17.56 0.12
N SER A 32 -7.77 18.14 0.03
CA SER A 32 -7.15 18.86 1.13
C SER A 32 -6.18 19.92 0.58
N SER A 33 -5.65 20.74 1.49
CA SER A 33 -4.52 21.63 1.21
C SER A 33 -3.16 20.97 1.43
N THR A 34 -3.12 19.67 1.71
CA THR A 34 -1.93 18.89 2.07
C THR A 34 -1.74 17.73 1.12
N SER A 35 -0.53 17.15 1.05
CA SER A 35 -0.24 16.03 0.17
C SER A 35 -1.15 14.82 0.41
N ILE A 36 -1.41 14.06 -0.66
CA ILE A 36 -1.98 12.71 -0.54
C ILE A 36 -0.83 11.77 -0.17
N THR A 37 -0.87 11.19 1.03
CA THR A 37 0.25 10.42 1.59
C THR A 37 0.12 8.91 1.38
N ALA A 38 -1.09 8.40 1.19
CA ALA A 38 -1.34 6.99 0.92
C ALA A 38 -2.66 6.79 0.20
N MET A 39 -2.76 5.74 -0.61
CA MET A 39 -4.01 5.35 -1.27
C MET A 39 -4.13 3.83 -1.33
N ALA A 40 -5.36 3.33 -1.31
CA ALA A 40 -5.66 1.93 -1.53
C ALA A 40 -6.92 1.76 -2.39
N PHE A 41 -6.92 0.76 -3.26
CA PHE A 41 -8.11 0.27 -3.95
C PHE A 41 -8.70 -0.92 -3.20
N SER A 42 -10.03 -0.97 -3.14
CA SER A 42 -10.75 -2.19 -2.78
C SER A 42 -11.47 -2.71 -4.01
N VAL A 43 -11.10 -3.92 -4.45
CA VAL A 43 -11.77 -4.61 -5.56
C VAL A 43 -13.15 -5.13 -5.16
N MET A 44 -13.46 -5.10 -3.86
CA MET A 44 -14.71 -5.65 -3.31
C MET A 44 -15.49 -4.54 -2.61
N PRO A 45 -16.84 -4.55 -2.69
CA PRO A 45 -17.65 -3.44 -2.22
C PRO A 45 -17.58 -3.34 -0.69
N LEU A 46 -16.65 -2.52 -0.19
CA LEU A 46 -16.65 -1.99 1.17
C LEU A 46 -17.88 -1.10 1.30
N GLY A 47 -19.10 -1.63 1.36
CA GLY A 47 -20.32 -0.79 1.40
C GLY A 47 -20.42 0.23 0.25
N ASN A 48 -19.89 -0.12 -0.94
CA ASN A 48 -19.69 0.72 -2.15
C ASN A 48 -18.43 1.62 -2.19
N TRP A 49 -17.49 1.51 -1.23
CA TRP A 49 -16.21 2.22 -1.28
C TRP A 49 -15.21 1.46 -2.15
N GLU A 50 -14.58 2.16 -3.09
CA GLU A 50 -13.67 1.56 -4.09
C GLU A 50 -12.25 2.14 -3.98
N VAL A 51 -12.13 3.40 -3.53
CA VAL A 51 -10.84 4.07 -3.31
C VAL A 51 -10.83 4.67 -1.91
N ALA A 52 -9.71 4.54 -1.23
CA ALA A 52 -9.39 5.27 -0.02
C ALA A 52 -8.14 6.13 -0.27
N ALA A 53 -8.19 7.41 0.11
CA ALA A 53 -7.05 8.32 0.02
C ALA A 53 -6.81 9.02 1.36
N ALA A 54 -5.57 9.00 1.81
CA ALA A 54 -5.13 9.64 3.04
C ALA A 54 -4.46 10.98 2.75
N SER A 55 -4.81 11.99 3.54
CA SER A 55 -4.11 13.28 3.55
C SER A 55 -4.09 13.84 4.97
N GLY A 56 -2.89 14.09 5.49
CA GLY A 56 -2.72 14.42 6.90
C GLY A 56 -3.33 13.34 7.79
N ASN A 57 -4.21 13.71 8.72
CA ASN A 57 -4.92 12.79 9.61
C ASN A 57 -6.33 12.40 9.11
N VAL A 58 -6.63 12.60 7.83
CA VAL A 58 -7.95 12.34 7.25
C VAL A 58 -7.87 11.25 6.19
N LEU A 59 -8.68 10.20 6.36
CA LEU A 59 -8.94 9.20 5.34
C LEU A 59 -10.24 9.54 4.61
N THR A 60 -10.19 9.72 3.31
CA THR A 60 -11.37 9.96 2.45
C THR A 60 -11.72 8.70 1.68
N LEU A 61 -12.99 8.29 1.75
CA LEU A 61 -13.52 7.13 1.02
C LEU A 61 -14.38 7.58 -0.17
N PHE A 62 -14.12 6.97 -1.32
CA PHE A 62 -14.81 7.22 -2.59
C PHE A 62 -15.68 6.04 -2.96
N ALA A 63 -16.93 6.33 -3.33
CA ALA A 63 -17.81 5.37 -3.96
C ALA A 63 -18.03 5.79 -5.42
N GLY A 64 -17.47 5.03 -6.36
CA GLY A 64 -17.38 5.42 -7.75
C GLY A 64 -16.39 6.56 -8.00
N ALA A 65 -16.35 6.99 -9.26
CA ALA A 65 -15.58 8.16 -9.69
C ALA A 65 -16.23 9.50 -9.27
N VAL A 66 -17.42 9.49 -8.66
CA VAL A 66 -18.29 10.68 -8.77
C VAL A 66 -18.37 11.52 -7.50
N ARG A 67 -18.28 11.00 -6.26
CA ARG A 67 -18.29 11.86 -5.03
C ARG A 67 -17.52 11.24 -3.86
N PRO A 68 -16.67 12.00 -3.12
CA PRO A 68 -16.25 11.58 -1.79
C PRO A 68 -17.51 11.55 -0.92
N ARG A 69 -17.70 10.50 -0.14
CA ARG A 69 -18.93 10.43 0.67
C ARG A 69 -18.65 10.30 2.16
N LEU A 70 -17.44 9.88 2.55
CA LEU A 70 -17.12 9.71 3.95
C LEU A 70 -15.67 10.10 4.23
N GLN A 71 -15.47 10.80 5.33
CA GLN A 71 -14.17 11.15 5.86
C GLN A 71 -14.05 10.60 7.28
N ILE A 72 -12.95 9.92 7.56
CA ILE A 72 -12.62 9.37 8.88
C ILE A 72 -11.39 10.12 9.38
N ARG A 73 -11.50 10.70 10.58
CA ARG A 73 -10.40 11.42 11.23
C ARG A 73 -9.61 10.52 12.17
N PHE A 74 -8.31 10.68 12.14
CA PHE A 74 -7.34 10.03 13.02
C PHE A 74 -6.72 11.07 13.96
N ASP A 75 -6.15 10.58 15.06
CA ASP A 75 -5.44 11.38 16.06
C ASP A 75 -4.13 11.97 15.47
N ARG A 76 -3.52 11.26 14.53
CA ARG A 76 -2.23 11.57 13.91
C ARG A 76 -2.25 11.43 12.40
N THR A 77 -1.21 11.93 11.76
CA THR A 77 -1.00 11.80 10.31
C THR A 77 -0.97 10.34 9.91
N ILE A 78 -1.74 9.99 8.89
CA ILE A 78 -1.79 8.65 8.31
C ILE A 78 -0.51 8.43 7.50
N SER A 79 0.23 7.38 7.84
CA SER A 79 1.47 6.96 7.17
C SER A 79 1.26 5.84 6.16
N GLY A 80 0.15 5.09 6.23
CA GLY A 80 -0.12 4.00 5.30
C GLY A 80 -1.57 3.54 5.29
N VAL A 81 -2.02 3.08 4.13
CA VAL A 81 -3.35 2.49 3.91
C VAL A 81 -3.20 1.27 3.02
N ALA A 82 -3.76 0.12 3.43
CA ALA A 82 -3.89 -1.06 2.58
C ALA A 82 -5.31 -1.59 2.64
N CYS A 83 -5.69 -2.33 1.59
CA CYS A 83 -6.93 -3.08 1.55
C CYS A 83 -6.63 -4.58 1.56
N ALA A 84 -7.20 -5.31 2.51
CA ALA A 84 -7.16 -6.78 2.55
C ALA A 84 -8.43 -7.33 3.19
N ASP A 85 -8.88 -8.52 2.82
CA ASP A 85 -10.06 -9.18 3.42
C ASP A 85 -11.31 -8.28 3.51
N HIS A 86 -11.55 -7.46 2.49
CA HIS A 86 -12.64 -6.48 2.47
C HIS A 86 -12.59 -5.46 3.63
N ARG A 87 -11.40 -5.08 4.08
CA ARG A 87 -11.16 -4.11 5.15
C ARG A 87 -10.02 -3.19 4.74
N LEU A 88 -10.08 -1.96 5.25
CA LEU A 88 -8.96 -1.04 5.18
C LEU A 88 -8.15 -1.14 6.48
N TYR A 89 -6.84 -1.17 6.31
CA TYR A 89 -5.87 -1.16 7.41
C TYR A 89 -5.12 0.16 7.32
N VAL A 90 -5.24 0.95 8.37
CA VAL A 90 -4.72 2.32 8.42
C VAL A 90 -3.68 2.40 9.53
N THR A 91 -2.50 2.88 9.20
CA THR A 91 -1.47 3.19 10.18
C THR A 91 -1.20 4.68 10.21
N VAL A 92 -0.76 5.17 11.37
CA VAL A 92 -0.40 6.57 11.59
C VAL A 92 1.08 6.66 11.98
N VAL A 93 1.67 7.83 11.73
CA VAL A 93 3.08 8.11 11.97
C VAL A 93 3.48 7.76 13.42
N ASP A 94 4.63 7.11 13.56
CA ASP A 94 5.21 6.68 14.84
C ASP A 94 4.26 5.82 15.70
N SER A 95 3.41 5.00 15.07
CA SER A 95 2.47 4.13 15.79
C SER A 95 2.72 2.65 15.49
N PRO A 96 2.73 1.78 16.51
CA PRO A 96 2.64 0.34 16.33
C PRO A 96 1.20 -0.14 16.04
N VAL A 97 0.23 0.77 16.05
CA VAL A 97 -1.20 0.43 15.91
C VAL A 97 -1.65 0.52 14.46
N ILE A 98 -2.35 -0.52 14.02
CA ILE A 98 -3.14 -0.56 12.80
C ILE A 98 -4.61 -0.43 13.18
N THR A 99 -5.27 0.63 12.73
CA THR A 99 -6.71 0.75 12.84
C THR A 99 -7.37 -0.01 11.69
N VAL A 100 -8.31 -0.89 12.03
CA VAL A 100 -9.12 -1.64 11.06
C VAL A 100 -10.39 -0.84 10.77
N VAL A 101 -10.62 -0.54 9.50
CA VAL A 101 -11.80 0.18 9.03
C VAL A 101 -12.63 -0.73 8.13
N ALA A 102 -13.91 -0.90 8.46
CA ALA A 102 -14.86 -1.66 7.65
C ALA A 102 -16.16 -0.87 7.52
N ASN A 103 -16.76 -0.87 6.33
CA ASN A 103 -18.00 -0.14 6.03
C ASN A 103 -17.96 1.36 6.39
N GLY A 104 -16.78 1.97 6.41
CA GLY A 104 -16.62 3.38 6.77
C GLY A 104 -16.48 3.67 8.27
N GLU A 105 -16.42 2.64 9.11
CA GLU A 105 -16.30 2.77 10.56
C GLU A 105 -15.01 2.10 11.06
N LYS A 106 -14.46 2.60 12.17
CA LYS A 106 -13.36 1.96 12.89
C LYS A 106 -13.93 0.77 13.65
N VAL A 107 -13.52 -0.44 13.30
CA VAL A 107 -14.09 -1.68 13.85
C VAL A 107 -13.13 -2.45 14.76
N GLY A 108 -11.86 -2.04 14.81
CA GLY A 108 -10.87 -2.67 15.68
C GLY A 108 -9.47 -2.11 15.50
N GLU A 109 -8.54 -2.66 16.28
CA GLU A 109 -7.12 -2.30 16.25
C GLU A 109 -6.25 -3.55 16.34
N ILE A 110 -5.11 -3.52 15.65
CA ILE A 110 -4.07 -4.55 15.71
C ILE A 110 -2.78 -3.86 16.14
N VAL A 111 -2.07 -4.44 17.12
CA VAL A 111 -0.85 -3.85 17.67
C VAL A 111 0.35 -4.69 17.24
N ALA A 112 1.28 -4.07 16.51
CA ALA A 112 2.57 -4.62 16.16
C ALA A 112 3.61 -4.43 17.28
N GLY A 113 4.73 -5.14 17.22
CA GLY A 113 5.80 -5.03 18.22
C GLY A 113 6.59 -3.72 18.18
N SER A 114 6.50 -2.98 17.07
CA SER A 114 7.31 -1.79 16.78
C SER A 114 6.52 -0.83 15.87
N PRO A 115 6.82 0.49 15.84
CA PRO A 115 6.19 1.43 14.93
C PRO A 115 6.21 0.94 13.48
N ILE A 116 5.08 1.06 12.81
CA ILE A 116 4.88 0.54 11.46
C ILE A 116 5.42 1.54 10.45
N THR A 117 6.18 1.04 9.48
CA THR A 117 6.77 1.85 8.41
C THR A 117 6.05 1.66 7.08
N ALA A 118 5.56 0.46 6.82
CA ALA A 118 4.83 0.14 5.60
C ALA A 118 3.84 -1.01 5.81
N LEU A 119 2.78 -1.02 5.02
CA LEU A 119 1.81 -2.10 4.99
C LEU A 119 1.32 -2.32 3.55
N CYS A 120 0.95 -3.56 3.24
CA CYS A 120 0.43 -3.93 1.93
C CYS A 120 -0.60 -5.04 2.05
N GLY A 121 -1.68 -4.90 1.28
CA GLY A 121 -2.68 -5.95 1.16
C GLY A 121 -2.24 -6.96 0.10
N GLY A 122 -2.25 -8.23 0.46
CA GLY A 122 -1.86 -9.31 -0.41
C GLY A 122 -1.52 -10.58 0.37
N PRO A 123 -1.64 -11.75 -0.24
CA PRO A 123 -1.30 -13.02 0.39
C PRO A 123 0.20 -13.08 0.70
N VAL A 124 0.54 -13.18 1.98
CA VAL A 124 1.93 -13.26 2.49
C VAL A 124 2.25 -14.67 3.00
N ALA A 125 1.25 -15.29 3.63
CA ALA A 125 1.28 -16.64 4.18
C ALA A 125 -0.13 -17.25 4.07
N PRO A 126 -0.30 -18.58 4.22
CA PRO A 126 -1.60 -19.21 4.10
C PRO A 126 -2.68 -18.57 4.99
N GLY A 127 -3.67 -17.93 4.36
CA GLY A 127 -4.76 -17.23 5.03
C GLY A 127 -4.41 -15.89 5.66
N MET A 128 -3.20 -15.37 5.44
CA MET A 128 -2.74 -14.06 5.94
C MET A 128 -2.55 -13.10 4.77
N ASN A 129 -3.41 -12.08 4.72
CA ASN A 129 -3.58 -11.21 3.55
C ASN A 129 -3.10 -9.78 3.77
N LEU A 130 -2.39 -9.51 4.87
CA LEU A 130 -1.77 -8.23 5.14
C LEU A 130 -0.30 -8.43 5.52
N ALA A 131 0.60 -7.78 4.77
CA ALA A 131 1.99 -7.63 5.15
C ALA A 131 2.17 -6.34 5.96
N VAL A 132 2.88 -6.44 7.08
CA VAL A 132 3.17 -5.32 7.98
C VAL A 132 4.66 -5.29 8.24
N ALA A 133 5.32 -4.21 7.82
CA ALA A 133 6.72 -3.98 8.08
C ALA A 133 6.91 -2.91 9.15
N CYS A 134 7.81 -3.20 10.08
CA CYS A 134 8.06 -2.38 11.26
C CYS A 134 9.42 -1.70 11.18
N ARG A 135 9.58 -0.64 11.98
CA ARG A 135 10.81 0.18 12.06
C ARG A 135 12.03 -0.61 12.54
N ASP A 136 11.81 -1.68 13.28
CA ASP A 136 12.86 -2.58 13.77
C ASP A 136 13.31 -3.59 12.72
N GLY A 137 12.76 -3.55 11.50
CA GLY A 137 13.03 -4.51 10.44
C GLY A 137 12.19 -5.79 10.54
N SER A 138 11.33 -5.93 11.55
CA SER A 138 10.43 -7.09 11.63
C SER A 138 9.36 -7.03 10.55
N LEU A 139 9.11 -8.18 9.90
CA LEU A 139 8.02 -8.36 8.95
C LEU A 139 6.99 -9.36 9.49
N TYR A 140 5.73 -8.95 9.47
CA TYR A 140 4.61 -9.75 9.92
C TYR A 140 3.61 -9.99 8.79
N ALA A 141 3.02 -11.19 8.79
CA ALA A 141 1.83 -11.53 8.05
C ALA A 141 0.66 -11.51 9.03
N VAL A 142 -0.44 -10.85 8.64
CA VAL A 142 -1.57 -10.58 9.52
C VAL A 142 -2.87 -11.05 8.86
N LYS A 143 -3.73 -11.71 9.63
CA LYS A 143 -5.09 -12.07 9.26
C LYS A 143 -6.07 -10.95 9.60
N GLY A 144 -7.23 -10.95 8.94
CA GLY A 144 -8.28 -9.98 9.25
C GLY A 144 -8.84 -10.06 10.69
N ASP A 145 -8.66 -11.17 11.40
CA ASP A 145 -9.03 -11.29 12.83
C ASP A 145 -7.94 -10.77 13.80
N GLY A 146 -6.80 -10.32 13.27
CA GLY A 146 -5.68 -9.81 14.05
C GLY A 146 -4.63 -10.84 14.43
N GLU A 147 -4.77 -12.12 14.04
CA GLU A 147 -3.70 -13.11 14.19
C GLU A 147 -2.46 -12.67 13.38
N GLN A 148 -1.29 -12.70 14.02
CA GLN A 148 -0.02 -12.28 13.42
C GLN A 148 0.98 -13.45 13.42
N ALA A 149 1.68 -13.66 12.30
CA ALA A 149 2.87 -14.49 12.24
C ALA A 149 4.07 -13.64 11.81
N LYS A 150 5.19 -13.76 12.54
CA LYS A 150 6.46 -13.17 12.11
C LYS A 150 6.98 -13.97 10.91
N VAL A 151 7.12 -13.29 9.77
CA VAL A 151 7.57 -13.84 8.50
C VAL A 151 9.11 -13.87 8.45
N GLY A 152 9.73 -12.89 9.11
CA GLY A 152 11.17 -12.78 9.19
C GLY A 152 11.60 -11.40 9.61
N GLU A 153 12.89 -11.14 9.43
CA GLU A 153 13.50 -9.84 9.59
C GLU A 153 14.13 -9.44 8.26
N VAL A 154 14.03 -8.15 7.98
CA VAL A 154 14.75 -7.47 6.92
C VAL A 154 15.62 -6.49 7.68
N ASP A 155 16.95 -6.69 7.63
CA ASP A 155 17.92 -6.13 8.59
C ASP A 155 17.94 -4.59 8.72
N LEU A 156 17.10 -3.88 7.96
CA LEU A 156 16.91 -2.44 7.95
C LEU A 156 15.43 -2.07 7.83
N PRO A 157 15.03 -0.83 8.20
CA PRO A 157 13.66 -0.37 8.05
C PRO A 157 13.16 -0.52 6.60
N VAL A 158 11.99 -1.14 6.47
CA VAL A 158 11.30 -1.28 5.19
C VAL A 158 10.60 0.03 4.86
N THR A 159 10.89 0.57 3.68
CA THR A 159 10.31 1.83 3.19
C THR A 159 9.08 1.61 2.34
N ALA A 160 8.95 0.44 1.70
CA ALA A 160 7.79 0.08 0.91
C ALA A 160 7.55 -1.43 0.90
N VAL A 161 6.28 -1.81 0.80
CA VAL A 161 5.83 -3.20 0.70
C VAL A 161 4.81 -3.25 -0.43
N SER A 162 4.97 -4.19 -1.36
CA SER A 162 4.09 -4.31 -2.55
C SER A 162 3.73 -5.76 -2.82
N ALA A 163 2.45 -6.04 -3.07
CA ALA A 163 1.98 -7.37 -3.39
C ALA A 163 2.57 -7.84 -4.73
N ALA A 164 3.04 -9.09 -4.76
CA ALA A 164 3.70 -9.67 -5.91
C ALA A 164 3.13 -11.08 -6.18
N CYS A 165 2.63 -11.33 -7.39
CA CYS A 165 2.29 -12.67 -7.88
C CYS A 165 1.34 -13.54 -7.03
N GLY A 166 0.38 -12.96 -6.29
CA GLY A 166 -0.67 -13.73 -5.60
C GLY A 166 -0.21 -14.72 -4.51
N ARG A 167 1.09 -14.77 -4.19
CA ARG A 167 1.69 -15.60 -3.12
C ARG A 167 2.89 -14.93 -2.44
N ALA A 168 3.29 -13.76 -2.91
CA ALA A 168 4.48 -13.08 -2.46
C ALA A 168 4.20 -11.61 -2.18
N VAL A 169 5.08 -11.01 -1.38
CA VAL A 169 5.12 -9.58 -1.19
C VAL A 169 6.57 -9.13 -1.28
N ALA A 170 6.85 -8.20 -2.19
CA ALA A 170 8.14 -7.54 -2.29
C ALA A 170 8.28 -6.52 -1.14
N CYS A 171 9.38 -6.61 -0.42
CA CYS A 171 9.75 -5.72 0.68
C CYS A 171 11.00 -4.95 0.27
N ILE A 172 10.90 -3.62 0.24
CA ILE A 172 12.02 -2.77 -0.18
C ILE A 172 12.65 -2.16 1.07
N GLY A 173 13.87 -2.58 1.37
CA GLY A 173 14.67 -2.02 2.46
C GLY A 173 15.48 -0.82 1.97
N HIS A 174 15.70 0.15 2.85
CA HIS A 174 16.38 1.41 2.51
C HIS A 174 17.79 1.23 1.92
N PHE A 175 18.54 0.16 2.26
CA PHE A 175 19.92 -0.06 1.77
C PHE A 175 20.33 -1.51 1.47
N ASN A 176 19.42 -2.48 1.57
CA ASN A 176 19.73 -3.91 1.35
C ASN A 176 19.14 -4.48 0.05
N GLY A 177 18.71 -3.59 -0.86
CA GLY A 177 17.98 -4.00 -2.06
C GLY A 177 16.57 -4.52 -1.74
N VAL A 178 16.03 -5.29 -2.67
CA VAL A 178 14.68 -5.86 -2.54
C VAL A 178 14.77 -7.24 -1.89
N LYS A 179 13.98 -7.46 -0.85
CA LYS A 179 13.72 -8.78 -0.25
C LYS A 179 12.32 -9.23 -0.65
N VAL A 180 12.08 -10.54 -0.71
CA VAL A 180 10.75 -11.06 -1.03
C VAL A 180 10.26 -11.91 0.13
N ALA A 181 9.02 -11.69 0.56
CA ALA A 181 8.33 -12.57 1.49
C ALA A 181 7.44 -13.54 0.71
N VAL A 182 7.69 -14.85 0.84
CA VAL A 182 6.91 -15.91 0.17
C VAL A 182 6.59 -17.01 1.16
N ASP A 183 5.33 -17.44 1.18
CA ASP A 183 4.85 -18.55 2.02
C ASP A 183 5.33 -18.43 3.49
N GLY A 184 5.30 -17.22 4.05
CA GLY A 184 5.70 -16.95 5.42
C GLY A 184 7.21 -16.92 5.70
N LYS A 185 8.06 -16.76 4.68
CA LYS A 185 9.51 -16.60 4.85
C LYS A 185 10.06 -15.45 4.01
N VAL A 186 11.01 -14.71 4.57
CA VAL A 186 11.84 -13.74 3.81
C VAL A 186 12.93 -14.48 3.05
N VAL A 187 13.09 -14.16 1.77
CA VAL A 187 14.13 -14.70 0.87
C VAL A 187 14.86 -13.57 0.16
N ASP A 188 16.12 -13.82 -0.15
CA ASP A 188 16.91 -13.01 -1.07
C ASP A 188 16.57 -13.40 -2.52
N PRO A 189 16.11 -12.46 -3.38
CA PRO A 189 15.94 -12.77 -4.79
C PRO A 189 17.31 -12.99 -5.42
N GLU A 190 17.56 -14.20 -5.93
CA GLU A 190 18.79 -14.47 -6.68
C GLU A 190 18.83 -13.58 -7.94
N PRO A 191 19.98 -12.92 -8.24
CA PRO A 191 20.13 -12.15 -9.46
C PRO A 191 19.87 -13.03 -10.71
N GLY A 192 18.91 -12.64 -11.53
CA GLY A 192 18.59 -13.34 -12.79
C GLY A 192 17.57 -14.48 -12.69
N ALA A 193 16.95 -14.71 -11.52
CA ALA A 193 15.81 -15.61 -11.45
C ALA A 193 14.57 -14.95 -12.07
N ASP A 194 14.18 -15.43 -13.26
CA ASP A 194 13.00 -14.99 -14.02
C ASP A 194 11.70 -15.03 -13.19
N GLU A 195 11.64 -15.92 -12.20
CA GLU A 195 10.52 -16.08 -11.26
C GLU A 195 10.23 -14.79 -10.48
N TRP A 196 11.27 -14.04 -10.10
CA TRP A 196 11.11 -12.76 -9.39
C TRP A 196 10.89 -11.59 -10.35
N ALA A 197 11.37 -11.67 -11.59
CA ALA A 197 11.22 -10.60 -12.57
C ALA A 197 9.74 -10.29 -12.82
N HIS A 198 8.87 -11.30 -12.90
CA HIS A 198 7.42 -11.10 -13.02
C HIS A 198 6.81 -10.43 -11.78
N CYS A 199 7.27 -10.82 -10.59
CA CYS A 199 6.78 -10.32 -9.31
C CYS A 199 7.24 -8.88 -9.03
N LEU A 200 8.48 -8.55 -9.37
CA LEU A 200 9.03 -7.21 -9.32
C LEU A 200 8.45 -6.31 -10.41
N HIS A 201 8.11 -6.85 -11.59
CA HIS A 201 7.43 -6.11 -12.63
C HIS A 201 5.98 -5.77 -12.26
N ALA A 202 5.26 -6.71 -11.62
CA ALA A 202 3.91 -6.48 -11.08
C ALA A 202 3.91 -5.43 -9.95
N ALA A 203 4.94 -5.43 -9.09
CA ALA A 203 5.17 -4.40 -8.07
C ALA A 203 5.79 -3.10 -8.65
N GLY A 204 6.02 -3.05 -9.98
CA GLY A 204 6.82 -2.06 -10.71
C GLY A 204 6.54 -0.58 -10.41
N PRO A 205 5.31 -0.12 -10.17
CA PRO A 205 5.07 1.28 -9.87
C PRO A 205 5.45 1.69 -8.44
N ALA A 206 5.54 0.76 -7.49
CA ALA A 206 6.04 1.03 -6.14
C ALA A 206 7.58 0.88 -6.06
N ILE A 207 8.15 -0.03 -6.86
CA ILE A 207 9.60 -0.29 -6.91
C ILE A 207 10.37 0.82 -7.64
N ALA A 208 9.79 1.43 -8.67
CA ALA A 208 10.41 2.53 -9.41
C ALA A 208 10.68 3.80 -8.56
N TRP A 209 10.09 3.89 -7.36
CA TRP A 209 10.21 5.05 -6.46
C TRP A 209 11.24 4.86 -5.34
N ALA A 210 11.55 3.61 -4.97
CA ALA A 210 12.40 3.29 -3.84
C ALA A 210 13.89 3.14 -4.20
N THR A 211 14.23 3.23 -5.48
CA THR A 211 15.62 3.22 -5.97
C THR A 211 16.03 4.64 -6.36
N TYR A 212 16.38 5.44 -5.36
CA TYR A 212 17.23 6.61 -5.55
C TYR A 212 18.67 6.20 -5.22
N ASP A 213 19.56 6.52 -6.15
CA ASP A 213 21.01 6.31 -6.17
C ASP A 213 21.52 4.91 -6.55
N ASP A 214 21.92 4.87 -7.84
CA ASP A 214 22.92 4.04 -8.50
C ASP A 214 22.63 2.54 -8.76
N GLU A 215 22.38 2.27 -10.05
CA GLU A 215 22.46 0.99 -10.76
C GLU A 215 21.42 -0.11 -10.47
N ILE A 216 20.14 0.13 -10.80
CA ILE A 216 19.29 -0.89 -11.44
C ILE A 216 18.53 -0.26 -12.62
N CYS A 217 18.80 -0.77 -13.83
CA CYS A 217 18.13 -0.39 -15.07
C CYS A 217 16.61 -0.60 -15.01
N LEU A 218 15.84 0.45 -14.72
CA LEU A 218 14.45 0.60 -15.16
C LEU A 218 14.38 1.79 -16.11
N ARG A 219 14.45 1.51 -17.41
CA ARG A 219 14.26 2.52 -18.46
C ARG A 219 12.85 3.13 -18.35
N ARG A 220 12.82 4.36 -17.83
CA ARG A 220 11.98 5.49 -18.27
C ARG A 220 10.47 5.41 -18.01
N VAL A 221 10.05 5.93 -16.86
CA VAL A 221 8.93 6.89 -16.80
C VAL A 221 9.42 8.09 -15.99
N ALA A 222 9.91 9.10 -16.71
CA ALA A 222 10.31 10.37 -16.12
C ALA A 222 9.06 11.18 -15.78
N LEU A 223 8.85 11.46 -14.49
CA LEU A 223 8.15 12.66 -14.04
C LEU A 223 9.00 13.24 -12.90
N PRO A 224 9.75 14.33 -13.15
CA PRO A 224 10.55 14.98 -12.11
C PRO A 224 9.61 15.71 -11.13
N ASP A 225 9.95 15.64 -9.84
CA ASP A 225 9.47 16.50 -8.75
C ASP A 225 8.02 16.33 -8.25
N MET A 226 7.49 15.10 -8.18
CA MET A 226 6.19 14.87 -7.51
C MET A 226 6.31 13.80 -6.44
N ASP A 227 5.91 14.09 -5.19
CA ASP A 227 5.54 13.04 -4.22
C ASP A 227 4.18 12.47 -4.67
N ILE A 228 4.17 11.33 -5.37
CA ILE A 228 2.95 10.71 -5.88
C ILE A 228 2.59 9.51 -5.01
N GLY A 229 1.45 9.58 -4.33
CA GLY A 229 0.74 8.38 -3.92
C GLY A 229 0.07 7.79 -5.15
N MET A 230 0.41 6.56 -5.53
CA MET A 230 -0.26 5.86 -6.64
C MET A 230 -0.83 4.53 -6.15
N ALA A 231 -2.05 4.23 -6.58
CA ALA A 231 -2.65 2.93 -6.36
C ALA A 231 -3.19 2.41 -7.71
N VAL A 232 -3.02 1.12 -7.94
CA VAL A 232 -3.42 0.41 -9.16
C VAL A 232 -4.19 -0.83 -8.73
N SER A 233 -5.28 -1.16 -9.43
CA SER A 233 -6.14 -2.31 -9.15
C SER A 233 -5.84 -3.51 -10.05
#